data_AF-A0A3D1IHV3-F1
#
_entry.id   AF-A0A3D1IHV3-F1
#
_cell.length_a   1.000
_cell.length_b   1.000
_cell.length_c   1.000
_cell.angle_alpha   90.00
_cell.angle_beta   90.00
_cell.angle_gamma   90.00
#
_symmetry.space_group_name_H-M   'P 1'
#
loop_
_entity.id
_entity.type
_entity.pdbx_description
1 polymer ?
#
loop_
_entity_poly.entity_id
_entity_poly.type
_entity_poly.pdbx_seq_one_letter_code
_entity_poly.pdbx_strand_id
1 'polypeptide(L)'
;MRASGASSGGWLAVQAWFSASAEPKPMILQRSDRVDLARRGIGQAEVARQLGFFARPPAWVTLDGPCTPGDGITQIGVGDAARFTRAFEAARLVGRCGKFVPASGAANRMFAALISARDRVNPMTRDALVLAAEAGDADARQALVFGENVQRFAFFPSLASAMADAGLDATTLAASGSYTQLVEYLVDGIGLGYAARPKGLLDFHVTAGESRTPLEEHLIEAAAYIGDATGLCRVHITVSVDHLAQFEAAVEEARQNHEDRLGIRFEVSLSVQATSSDTVAADLDNTPLRDAQGRLVFRPGGHGALLDNLNNLNGDVVFVKNVDNVAPEQLNGPTVQWKRVLGG
;
A
#
# COMPACT_ATOMS: atom_id res chain seq x y z
N MET A 1 -20.33 26.86 -12.25
CA MET A 1 -20.90 28.22 -12.30
C MET A 1 -21.20 28.65 -10.87
N ARG A 2 -20.70 29.84 -10.49
CA ARG A 2 -20.89 30.66 -9.26
C ARG A 2 -21.17 29.99 -7.90
N ALA A 3 -20.15 30.06 -7.05
CA ALA A 3 -20.24 30.01 -5.59
C ALA A 3 -20.15 31.42 -4.98
N SER A 4 -20.73 31.57 -3.80
CA SER A 4 -20.43 32.60 -2.79
C SER A 4 -20.35 31.86 -1.44
N GLY A 5 -19.39 32.04 -0.54
CA GLY A 5 -18.17 32.84 -0.49
C GLY A 5 -17.43 32.48 0.82
N ALA A 6 -16.31 33.17 1.06
CA ALA A 6 -15.61 33.42 2.34
C ALA A 6 -14.12 33.03 2.41
N SER A 7 -13.34 34.08 2.70
CA SER A 7 -12.01 34.16 3.33
C SER A 7 -10.75 34.00 2.46
N SER A 8 -10.49 35.06 1.71
CA SER A 8 -9.20 35.46 1.14
C SER A 8 -8.26 35.97 2.24
N GLY A 9 -7.14 35.29 2.48
CA GLY A 9 -6.09 35.79 3.37
C GLY A 9 -4.76 35.02 3.30
N GLY A 10 -4.80 33.69 3.17
CA GLY A 10 -3.59 32.85 3.07
C GLY A 10 -3.18 32.45 1.64
N TRP A 11 -4.04 32.67 0.65
CA TRP A 11 -3.94 32.05 -0.68
C TRP A 11 -3.04 32.80 -1.68
N LEU A 12 -2.73 34.07 -1.42
CA LEU A 12 -1.92 34.89 -2.34
C LEU A 12 -0.42 34.53 -2.30
N ALA A 13 0.08 33.93 -1.21
CA ALA A 13 1.49 33.56 -1.11
C ALA A 13 1.86 32.31 -1.94
N VAL A 14 0.91 31.38 -2.14
CA VAL A 14 1.15 30.15 -2.93
C VAL A 14 0.95 30.41 -4.43
N GLN A 15 0.08 31.35 -4.81
CA GLN A 15 -0.15 31.72 -6.22
C GLN A 15 1.08 32.32 -6.92
N ALA A 16 2.00 32.94 -6.19
CA ALA A 16 3.21 33.54 -6.75
C ALA A 16 4.39 32.56 -6.91
N TRP A 17 4.34 31.36 -6.31
CA TRP A 17 5.50 30.47 -6.21
C TRP A 17 5.70 29.53 -7.41
N PHE A 18 4.67 29.31 -8.23
CA PHE A 18 4.76 28.46 -9.43
C PHE A 18 4.64 29.23 -10.76
N SER A 19 4.81 30.56 -10.76
CA SER A 19 4.79 31.35 -12.01
C SER A 19 6.19 31.62 -12.61
N ALA A 20 7.23 30.92 -12.14
CA ALA A 20 8.50 30.91 -12.84
C ALA A 20 8.41 29.91 -14.00
N SER A 21 7.97 30.40 -15.16
CA SER A 21 8.19 29.81 -16.47
C SER A 21 9.69 29.74 -16.75
N ALA A 22 10.41 28.83 -16.11
CA ALA A 22 11.74 28.45 -16.54
C ALA A 22 11.56 27.54 -17.75
N GLU A 23 12.11 27.94 -18.90
CA GLU A 23 12.27 27.00 -20.01
C GLU A 23 13.00 25.75 -19.49
N PRO A 24 12.55 24.53 -19.83
CA PRO A 24 13.19 23.32 -19.34
C PRO A 24 14.65 23.33 -19.78
N LYS A 25 15.57 23.38 -18.81
CA LYS A 25 17.01 23.26 -19.10
C LYS A 25 17.24 21.97 -19.90
N PRO A 26 18.11 21.99 -20.93
CA PRO A 26 18.36 20.81 -21.75
C PRO A 26 18.84 19.66 -20.85
N MET A 27 18.14 18.54 -20.92
CA MET A 27 18.46 17.34 -20.16
C MET A 27 19.80 16.76 -20.66
N ILE A 28 20.87 16.92 -19.87
CA ILE A 28 22.17 16.32 -20.16
C ILE A 28 22.23 14.95 -19.48
N LEU A 29 21.94 13.90 -20.24
CA LEU A 29 22.09 12.51 -19.78
C LEU A 29 23.55 12.05 -19.96
N GLN A 30 24.17 11.62 -18.86
CA GLN A 30 25.46 10.98 -18.85
C GLN A 30 25.39 9.57 -19.48
N ARG A 31 26.55 8.99 -19.82
CA ARG A 31 26.61 7.62 -20.37
C ARG A 31 26.04 6.59 -19.38
N SER A 32 26.34 6.74 -18.10
CA SER A 32 25.78 5.95 -16.99
C SER A 32 24.26 6.02 -16.97
N ASP A 33 23.68 7.21 -17.14
CA ASP A 33 22.23 7.41 -17.16
C ASP A 33 21.58 6.62 -18.29
N ARG A 34 22.17 6.64 -19.49
CA ARG A 34 21.64 5.89 -20.66
C ARG A 34 21.65 4.38 -20.43
N VAL A 35 22.65 3.86 -19.73
CA VAL A 35 22.73 2.44 -19.36
C VAL A 35 21.67 2.10 -18.31
N ASP A 36 21.49 2.93 -17.28
CA ASP A 36 20.48 2.71 -16.25
C ASP A 36 19.06 2.79 -16.82
N LEU A 37 18.78 3.80 -17.64
CA LEU A 37 17.51 3.95 -18.36
C LEU A 37 17.21 2.74 -19.25
N ALA A 38 18.19 2.25 -20.00
CA ALA A 38 18.02 1.05 -20.83
C ALA A 38 17.74 -0.20 -19.99
N ARG A 39 18.42 -0.38 -18.85
CA ARG A 39 18.15 -1.49 -17.91
C ARG A 39 16.75 -1.42 -17.32
N ARG A 40 16.26 -0.21 -17.04
CA ARG A 40 14.91 0.03 -16.50
C ARG A 40 13.82 -0.08 -17.57
N GLY A 41 14.16 -0.04 -18.85
CA GLY A 41 13.20 0.03 -19.95
C GLY A 41 12.58 1.42 -20.14
N ILE A 42 13.22 2.48 -19.63
CA ILE A 42 12.73 3.87 -19.74
C ILE A 42 13.47 4.55 -20.90
N GLY A 43 12.72 5.03 -21.90
CA GLY A 43 13.28 5.79 -23.01
C GLY A 43 13.63 7.23 -22.62
N GLN A 44 14.61 7.85 -23.29
CA GLN A 44 14.92 9.28 -23.05
C GLN A 44 13.73 10.20 -23.31
N ALA A 45 12.90 9.85 -24.30
CA ALA A 45 11.66 10.55 -24.59
C ALA A 45 10.66 10.49 -23.43
N GLU A 46 10.62 9.37 -22.69
CA GLU A 46 9.75 9.21 -21.53
C GLU A 46 10.22 10.09 -20.37
N VAL A 47 11.54 10.13 -20.10
CA VAL A 47 12.11 11.06 -19.09
C VAL A 47 11.79 12.52 -19.44
N ALA A 48 11.96 12.91 -20.71
CA ALA A 48 11.64 14.26 -21.16
C ALA A 48 10.13 14.57 -21.03
N ARG A 49 9.26 13.60 -21.30
CA ARG A 49 7.82 13.72 -21.12
C ARG A 49 7.44 13.92 -19.65
N GLN A 50 8.04 13.15 -18.74
CA GLN A 50 7.81 13.25 -17.30
C GLN A 50 8.24 14.62 -16.75
N LEU A 51 9.44 15.10 -17.10
CA LEU A 51 9.89 16.46 -16.75
C LEU A 51 8.99 17.54 -17.35
N GLY A 52 8.44 17.28 -18.55
CA GLY A 52 7.47 18.14 -19.20
C GLY A 52 6.18 18.32 -18.37
N PHE A 53 5.71 17.28 -17.69
CA PHE A 53 4.56 17.38 -16.77
C PHE A 53 4.87 18.19 -15.52
N PHE A 54 6.10 18.14 -14.99
CA PHE A 54 6.46 18.97 -13.84
C PHE A 54 6.56 20.45 -14.22
N ALA A 55 7.12 20.76 -15.40
CA ALA A 55 7.16 22.13 -15.92
C ALA A 55 5.77 22.67 -16.28
N ARG A 56 4.90 21.81 -16.80
CA ARG A 56 3.55 22.15 -17.25
C ARG A 56 2.57 21.11 -16.71
N PRO A 57 2.20 21.22 -15.43
CA PRO A 57 1.25 20.29 -14.84
C PRO A 57 -0.08 20.36 -15.58
N PRO A 58 -0.80 19.23 -15.72
CA PRO A 58 -2.14 19.24 -16.28
C PRO A 58 -3.02 20.21 -15.49
N ALA A 59 -3.94 20.87 -16.21
CA ALA A 59 -4.86 21.81 -15.58
C ALA A 59 -5.65 21.09 -14.47
N TRP A 60 -5.90 21.81 -13.38
CA TRP A 60 -6.73 21.31 -12.29
C TRP A 60 -8.10 20.88 -12.82
N VAL A 61 -8.57 19.72 -12.36
CA VAL A 61 -9.94 19.30 -12.63
C VAL A 61 -10.87 20.25 -11.88
N THR A 62 -11.82 20.86 -12.60
CA THR A 62 -12.87 21.66 -11.95
C THR A 62 -13.91 20.70 -11.40
N LEU A 63 -14.08 20.69 -10.08
CA LEU A 63 -15.11 19.88 -9.42
C LEU A 63 -16.49 20.51 -9.70
N ASP A 64 -17.41 19.70 -10.21
CA ASP A 64 -18.78 20.13 -10.54
C ASP A 64 -19.66 20.22 -9.28
N GLY A 65 -19.59 19.20 -8.42
CA GLY A 65 -20.31 19.08 -7.16
C GLY A 65 -20.13 17.69 -6.53
N PRO A 66 -20.67 17.44 -5.32
CA PRO A 66 -20.71 16.10 -4.77
C PRO A 66 -21.70 15.23 -5.54
N CYS A 67 -21.35 13.96 -5.78
CA CYS A 67 -22.31 13.02 -6.35
C CYS A 67 -23.47 12.78 -5.37
N THR A 68 -24.70 12.73 -5.89
CA THR A 68 -25.93 12.41 -5.13
C THR A 68 -26.70 11.27 -5.81
N PRO A 69 -27.66 10.63 -5.12
CA PRO A 69 -28.56 9.70 -5.78
C PRO A 69 -29.24 10.33 -7.01
N GLY A 70 -29.01 9.75 -8.19
CA GLY A 70 -29.52 10.30 -9.46
C GLY A 70 -28.57 11.30 -10.16
N ASP A 71 -27.46 11.69 -9.52
CA ASP A 71 -26.41 12.55 -10.08
C ASP A 71 -25.02 12.01 -9.71
N GLY A 72 -24.47 11.15 -10.55
CA GLY A 72 -23.20 10.47 -10.31
C GLY A 72 -23.25 9.26 -9.36
N ILE A 73 -24.35 9.03 -8.62
CA ILE A 73 -24.59 7.80 -7.85
C ILE A 73 -25.83 7.07 -8.36
N THR A 74 -25.64 5.87 -8.89
CA THR A 74 -26.73 4.93 -9.21
C THR A 74 -27.10 4.13 -7.95
N GLN A 75 -28.37 4.17 -7.56
CA GLN A 75 -28.89 3.32 -6.49
C GLN A 75 -29.34 1.97 -7.04
N ILE A 76 -28.92 0.89 -6.38
CA ILE A 76 -29.33 -0.46 -6.74
C ILE A 76 -30.62 -0.80 -5.99
N GLY A 77 -31.70 -1.06 -6.73
CA GLY A 77 -32.99 -1.46 -6.16
C GLY A 77 -32.94 -2.86 -5.54
N VAL A 78 -33.88 -3.15 -4.63
CA VAL A 78 -33.97 -4.45 -3.93
C VAL A 78 -34.08 -5.62 -4.90
N GLY A 79 -34.86 -5.47 -5.98
CA GLY A 79 -35.00 -6.49 -7.03
C GLY A 79 -33.77 -6.66 -7.92
N ASP A 80 -33.01 -5.58 -8.11
CA ASP A 80 -31.81 -5.57 -8.95
C ASP A 80 -30.65 -6.29 -8.28
N ALA A 81 -30.47 -6.11 -6.96
CA ALA A 81 -29.38 -6.76 -6.21
C ALA A 81 -29.39 -8.28 -6.36
N ALA A 82 -30.57 -8.91 -6.31
CA ALA A 82 -30.72 -10.35 -6.49
C ALA A 82 -30.47 -10.77 -7.95
N ARG A 83 -30.88 -9.95 -8.94
CA ARG A 83 -30.61 -10.21 -10.36
C ARG A 83 -29.12 -10.14 -10.65
N PHE A 84 -28.46 -9.10 -10.17
CA PHE A 84 -27.03 -8.88 -10.26
C PHE A 84 -26.27 -10.05 -9.63
N THR A 85 -26.55 -10.35 -8.37
CA THR A 85 -25.94 -11.52 -7.70
C THR A 85 -26.04 -12.80 -8.54
N ARG A 86 -27.19 -13.09 -9.18
CA ARG A 86 -27.29 -14.27 -10.07
C ARG A 86 -26.42 -14.18 -11.33
N ALA A 87 -26.31 -13.01 -11.94
CA ALA A 87 -25.45 -12.78 -13.10
C ALA A 87 -23.97 -12.96 -12.72
N PHE A 88 -23.56 -12.40 -11.58
CA PHE A 88 -22.25 -12.62 -11.00
C PHE A 88 -21.96 -14.09 -10.72
N GLU A 89 -22.87 -14.81 -10.04
CA GLU A 89 -22.69 -16.23 -9.73
C GLU A 89 -22.53 -17.08 -10.99
N ALA A 90 -23.29 -16.78 -12.05
CA ALA A 90 -23.14 -17.46 -13.33
C ALA A 90 -21.74 -17.24 -13.94
N ALA A 91 -21.21 -16.00 -13.90
CA ALA A 91 -19.87 -15.69 -14.39
C ALA A 91 -18.76 -16.33 -13.52
N ARG A 92 -18.93 -16.30 -12.19
CA ARG A 92 -18.02 -16.92 -11.22
C ARG A 92 -17.88 -18.42 -11.47
N LEU A 93 -18.98 -19.14 -11.60
CA LEU A 93 -18.97 -20.60 -11.73
C LEU A 93 -18.24 -21.10 -12.98
N VAL A 94 -18.23 -20.32 -14.06
CA VAL A 94 -17.47 -20.65 -15.29
C VAL A 94 -16.04 -20.08 -15.30
N GLY A 95 -15.55 -19.58 -14.17
CA GLY A 95 -14.15 -19.16 -14.01
C GLY A 95 -13.79 -17.79 -14.57
N ARG A 96 -14.77 -16.91 -14.79
CA ARG A 96 -14.56 -15.58 -15.40
C ARG A 96 -14.14 -14.48 -14.41
N CYS A 97 -14.11 -14.80 -13.12
CA CYS A 97 -13.83 -13.84 -12.05
C CYS A 97 -12.42 -14.02 -11.49
N GLY A 98 -11.75 -12.90 -11.21
CA GLY A 98 -10.43 -12.88 -10.59
C GLY A 98 -10.28 -11.71 -9.61
N LYS A 99 -9.23 -11.76 -8.79
CA LYS A 99 -8.86 -10.66 -7.88
C LYS A 99 -7.45 -10.18 -8.20
N PHE A 100 -7.26 -8.87 -8.22
CA PHE A 100 -5.98 -8.22 -8.40
C PHE A 100 -5.61 -7.41 -7.17
N VAL A 101 -4.43 -7.67 -6.61
CA VAL A 101 -3.96 -7.07 -5.36
C VAL A 101 -2.63 -6.37 -5.60
N PRO A 102 -2.61 -5.03 -5.66
CA PRO A 102 -1.36 -4.28 -5.68
C PRO A 102 -0.65 -4.38 -4.31
N ALA A 103 0.53 -5.00 -4.26
CA ALA A 103 1.27 -5.27 -3.02
C ALA A 103 2.77 -4.90 -3.06
N SER A 104 3.22 -4.16 -4.10
CA SER A 104 4.62 -3.77 -4.29
C SER A 104 5.12 -2.70 -3.30
N GLY A 105 4.24 -2.12 -2.48
CA GLY A 105 4.59 -1.05 -1.54
C GLY A 105 5.28 -1.54 -0.26
N ALA A 106 6.45 -0.96 0.05
CA ALA A 106 7.12 -1.12 1.34
C ALA A 106 6.35 -0.43 2.47
N ALA A 107 6.49 -0.94 3.70
CA ALA A 107 5.85 -0.39 4.88
C ALA A 107 6.61 0.76 5.55
N ASN A 108 7.75 1.21 5.02
CA ASN A 108 8.62 2.23 5.66
C ASN A 108 7.88 3.48 6.18
N ARG A 109 6.91 4.02 5.43
CA ARG A 109 6.12 5.19 5.84
C ARG A 109 5.21 4.91 7.04
N MET A 110 4.77 3.67 7.23
CA MET A 110 3.96 3.25 8.37
C MET A 110 4.72 3.40 9.69
N PHE A 111 6.04 3.22 9.66
CA PHE A 111 6.90 3.27 10.84
C PHE A 111 7.75 4.55 10.93
N ALA A 112 7.56 5.50 10.00
CA ALA A 112 8.39 6.71 9.91
C ALA A 112 8.36 7.54 11.20
N ALA A 113 7.19 7.69 11.83
CA ALA A 113 7.07 8.42 13.09
C ALA A 113 7.80 7.71 14.25
N LEU A 114 7.78 6.37 14.31
CA LEU A 114 8.51 5.63 15.34
C LEU A 114 10.03 5.76 15.18
N ILE A 115 10.52 5.64 13.95
CA ILE A 115 11.94 5.81 13.61
C ILE A 115 12.38 7.24 13.93
N SER A 116 11.61 8.22 13.47
CA SER A 116 11.86 9.64 13.70
C SER A 116 11.82 10.04 15.18
N ALA A 117 10.91 9.45 15.97
CA ALA A 117 10.84 9.65 17.41
C ALA A 117 12.03 9.00 18.14
N ARG A 118 12.42 7.77 17.77
CA ARG A 118 13.60 7.08 18.33
C ARG A 118 14.87 7.88 18.12
N ASP A 119 15.06 8.44 16.92
CA ASP A 119 16.28 9.19 16.58
C ASP A 119 16.37 10.54 17.34
N ARG A 120 15.22 11.11 17.74
CA ARG A 120 15.15 12.39 18.47
C ARG A 120 15.03 12.25 19.98
N VAL A 121 14.41 11.17 20.46
CA VAL A 121 14.13 10.89 21.87
C VAL A 121 14.81 9.57 22.25
N ASN A 122 16.06 9.66 22.72
CA ASN A 122 16.86 8.51 23.11
C ASN A 122 17.44 8.70 24.53
N PRO A 123 17.09 7.86 25.52
CA PRO A 123 16.20 6.70 25.42
C PRO A 123 14.73 7.10 25.24
N MET A 124 14.00 6.29 24.47
CA MET A 124 12.58 6.47 24.16
C MET A 124 11.71 5.95 25.30
N THR A 125 11.72 6.64 26.44
CA THR A 125 10.88 6.34 27.60
C THR A 125 9.52 7.05 27.51
N ARG A 126 8.51 6.55 28.23
CA ARG A 126 7.19 7.17 28.31
C ARG A 126 7.29 8.65 28.70
N ASP A 127 8.02 8.97 29.77
CA ASP A 127 8.14 10.35 30.26
C ASP A 127 8.86 11.26 29.27
N ALA A 128 9.92 10.76 28.60
CA ALA A 128 10.63 11.52 27.59
C ALA A 128 9.73 11.82 26.36
N LEU A 129 8.92 10.85 25.94
CA LEU A 129 7.95 11.03 24.86
C LEU A 129 6.81 11.97 25.25
N VAL A 130 6.33 11.94 26.50
CA VAL A 130 5.32 12.89 27.01
C VAL A 130 5.85 14.32 26.91
N LEU A 131 7.06 14.56 27.42
CA LEU A 131 7.69 15.89 27.37
C LEU A 131 7.87 16.39 25.93
N ALA A 132 8.36 15.52 25.03
CA ALA A 132 8.52 15.87 23.61
C ALA A 132 7.17 16.15 22.92
N ALA A 133 6.14 15.36 23.22
CA ALA A 133 4.80 15.55 22.68
C ALA A 133 4.15 16.86 23.19
N GLU A 134 4.36 17.21 24.45
CA GLU A 134 3.92 18.49 25.02
C GLU A 134 4.66 19.69 24.42
N ALA A 135 5.93 19.50 24.04
CA ALA A 135 6.72 20.48 23.30
C ALA A 135 6.33 20.60 21.81
N GLY A 136 5.33 19.85 21.34
CA GLY A 136 4.79 19.93 19.99
C GLY A 136 5.33 18.90 19.00
N ASP A 137 6.13 17.91 19.44
CA ASP A 137 6.61 16.85 18.56
C ASP A 137 5.49 15.85 18.24
N ALA A 138 4.98 15.90 17.00
CA ALA A 138 3.92 15.03 16.53
C ALA A 138 4.34 13.55 16.46
N ASP A 139 5.60 13.27 16.13
CA ASP A 139 6.10 11.90 16.00
C ASP A 139 6.28 11.27 17.38
N ALA A 140 6.76 12.04 18.36
CA ALA A 140 6.82 11.60 19.75
C ALA A 140 5.43 11.28 20.31
N ARG A 141 4.41 12.07 19.95
CA ARG A 141 3.01 11.79 20.31
C ARG A 141 2.53 10.47 19.71
N GLN A 142 2.83 10.19 18.45
CA GLN A 142 2.47 8.91 17.81
C GLN A 142 3.22 7.74 18.44
N ALA A 143 4.51 7.90 18.74
CA ALA A 143 5.32 6.88 19.42
C ALA A 143 4.83 6.60 20.84
N LEU A 144 4.34 7.60 21.57
CA LEU A 144 3.73 7.43 22.88
C LEU A 144 2.47 6.56 22.79
N VAL A 145 1.56 6.92 21.85
CA VAL A 145 0.33 6.14 21.61
C VAL A 145 0.67 4.70 21.22
N PHE A 146 1.66 4.51 20.36
CA PHE A 146 2.16 3.18 20.00
C PHE A 146 2.64 2.42 21.24
N GLY A 147 3.54 2.98 22.04
CA GLY A 147 4.12 2.31 23.21
C GLY A 147 3.07 1.91 24.24
N GLU A 148 2.11 2.79 24.52
CA GLU A 148 0.99 2.52 25.46
C GLU A 148 0.02 1.44 24.95
N ASN A 149 0.02 1.16 23.64
CA ASN A 149 -0.87 0.19 23.02
C ASN A 149 -0.14 -0.98 22.34
N VAL A 150 1.19 -1.10 22.52
CA VAL A 150 2.02 -2.05 21.76
C VAL A 150 1.53 -3.50 21.89
N GLN A 151 1.05 -3.86 23.08
CA GLN A 151 0.53 -5.21 23.37
C GLN A 151 -0.79 -5.55 22.66
N ARG A 152 -1.49 -4.55 22.11
CA ARG A 152 -2.78 -4.71 21.44
C ARG A 152 -2.64 -4.99 19.94
N PHE A 153 -1.45 -4.83 19.39
CA PHE A 153 -1.22 -5.04 17.96
C PHE A 153 -1.10 -6.53 17.63
N ALA A 154 -1.53 -6.88 16.42
CA ALA A 154 -1.44 -8.25 15.91
C ALA A 154 -0.02 -8.79 15.84
N PHE A 155 0.99 -7.94 15.66
CA PHE A 155 2.39 -8.35 15.64
C PHE A 155 3.01 -8.56 17.03
N PHE A 156 2.30 -8.25 18.13
CA PHE A 156 2.91 -8.30 19.46
C PHE A 156 3.40 -9.71 19.86
N PRO A 157 2.68 -10.82 19.58
CA PRO A 157 3.20 -12.15 19.87
C PRO A 157 4.51 -12.45 19.12
N SER A 158 4.57 -12.11 17.82
CA SER A 158 5.77 -12.26 17.00
C SER A 158 6.93 -11.40 17.51
N LEU A 159 6.65 -10.15 17.91
CA LEU A 159 7.63 -9.24 18.51
C LEU A 159 8.17 -9.79 19.83
N ALA A 160 7.28 -10.25 20.71
CA ALA A 160 7.64 -10.81 22.01
C ALA A 160 8.49 -12.07 21.84
N SER A 161 8.17 -12.95 20.88
CA SER A 161 8.97 -14.13 20.56
C SER A 161 10.37 -13.75 20.11
N ALA A 162 10.50 -12.83 19.14
CA ALA A 162 11.80 -12.40 18.61
C ALA A 162 12.68 -11.74 19.70
N MET A 163 12.07 -11.01 20.64
CA MET A 163 12.77 -10.41 21.78
C MET A 163 13.17 -11.45 22.83
N ALA A 164 12.33 -12.46 23.07
CA ALA A 164 12.61 -13.53 24.03
C ALA A 164 13.82 -14.37 23.63
N ASP A 165 14.03 -14.60 22.32
CA ASP A 165 15.23 -15.28 21.78
C ASP A 165 16.54 -14.56 22.15
N ALA A 166 16.47 -13.26 22.42
CA ALA A 166 17.58 -12.43 22.88
C ALA A 166 17.59 -12.21 24.41
N GLY A 167 16.73 -12.89 25.16
CA GLY A 167 16.61 -12.76 26.62
C GLY A 167 15.91 -11.49 27.09
N LEU A 168 15.15 -10.82 26.22
CA LEU A 168 14.38 -9.62 26.53
C LEU A 168 12.90 -9.96 26.77
N ASP A 169 12.26 -9.26 27.72
CA ASP A 169 10.82 -9.38 27.97
C ASP A 169 10.07 -8.15 27.44
N ALA A 170 9.44 -8.34 26.27
CA ALA A 170 8.66 -7.30 25.61
C ALA A 170 7.48 -6.80 26.45
N THR A 171 6.85 -7.67 27.25
CA THR A 171 5.71 -7.33 28.10
C THR A 171 6.15 -6.41 29.23
N THR A 172 7.26 -6.75 29.88
CA THR A 172 7.85 -5.95 30.94
C THR A 172 8.32 -4.59 30.42
N LEU A 173 9.01 -4.54 29.28
CA LEU A 173 9.47 -3.27 28.67
C LEU A 173 8.29 -2.35 28.30
N ALA A 174 7.22 -2.91 27.75
CA ALA A 174 6.00 -2.16 27.44
C ALA A 174 5.35 -1.61 28.72
N ALA A 175 5.22 -2.44 29.76
CA ALA A 175 4.61 -2.05 31.03
C ALA A 175 5.44 -0.99 31.79
N SER A 176 6.78 -1.05 31.68
CA SER A 176 7.68 -0.08 32.32
C SER A 176 7.82 1.22 31.54
N GLY A 177 7.16 1.36 30.38
CA GLY A 177 7.28 2.55 29.54
C GLY A 177 8.65 2.69 28.85
N SER A 178 9.37 1.59 28.61
CA SER A 178 10.67 1.59 27.94
C SER A 178 10.52 1.09 26.51
N TYR A 179 10.45 2.00 25.53
CA TYR A 179 10.00 1.67 24.19
C TYR A 179 11.11 1.58 23.14
N THR A 180 12.35 1.99 23.45
CA THR A 180 13.46 1.97 22.47
C THR A 180 13.65 0.59 21.83
N GLN A 181 13.84 -0.45 22.66
CA GLN A 181 14.10 -1.80 22.18
C GLN A 181 12.88 -2.43 21.48
N LEU A 182 11.66 -2.07 21.91
CA LEU A 182 10.43 -2.50 21.24
C LEU A 182 10.39 -1.95 19.81
N VAL A 183 10.76 -0.69 19.60
CA VAL A 183 10.82 -0.10 18.26
C VAL A 183 11.94 -0.71 17.44
N GLU A 184 13.15 -0.89 17.99
CA GLU A 184 14.28 -1.50 17.28
C GLU A 184 13.95 -2.91 16.79
N TYR A 185 13.41 -3.77 17.66
CA TYR A 185 13.02 -5.13 17.27
C TYR A 185 11.83 -5.16 16.31
N LEU A 186 10.96 -4.14 16.32
CA LEU A 186 9.86 -4.06 15.37
C LEU A 186 10.35 -3.64 13.97
N VAL A 187 11.15 -2.58 13.89
CA VAL A 187 11.43 -1.88 12.63
C VAL A 187 12.73 -2.34 11.97
N ASP A 188 13.76 -2.67 12.76
CA ASP A 188 15.10 -3.00 12.27
C ASP A 188 15.27 -4.51 12.07
N GLY A 189 16.32 -4.89 11.33
CA GLY A 189 16.60 -6.29 10.97
C GLY A 189 17.05 -7.20 12.11
N ILE A 190 17.16 -6.68 13.35
CA ILE A 190 17.49 -7.50 14.54
C ILE A 190 16.27 -8.26 15.10
N GLY A 191 15.07 -7.88 14.67
CA GLY A 191 13.83 -8.57 15.01
C GLY A 191 12.96 -8.79 13.78
N LEU A 192 11.76 -8.21 13.76
CA LEU A 192 10.77 -8.39 12.71
C LEU A 192 11.13 -7.67 11.40
N GLY A 193 11.92 -6.59 11.46
CA GLY A 193 12.38 -5.86 10.27
C GLY A 193 11.26 -5.20 9.47
N TYR A 194 10.18 -4.77 10.13
CA TYR A 194 8.96 -4.33 9.45
C TYR A 194 9.13 -3.06 8.60
N ALA A 195 10.14 -2.22 8.86
CA ALA A 195 10.39 -1.06 8.01
C ALA A 195 10.80 -1.43 6.57
N ALA A 196 11.46 -2.57 6.42
CA ALA A 196 11.92 -3.09 5.13
C ALA A 196 10.99 -4.15 4.53
N ARG A 197 9.98 -4.64 5.27
CA ARG A 197 9.02 -5.62 4.75
C ARG A 197 7.92 -4.98 3.90
N PRO A 198 7.38 -5.71 2.92
CA PRO A 198 6.19 -5.28 2.20
C PRO A 198 4.96 -5.35 3.13
N LYS A 199 4.02 -4.42 2.96
CA LYS A 199 2.82 -4.35 3.80
C LYS A 199 2.02 -5.66 3.83
N GLY A 200 2.01 -6.38 2.71
CA GLY A 200 1.27 -7.63 2.55
C GLY A 200 1.74 -8.78 3.45
N LEU A 201 2.93 -8.66 4.06
CA LEU A 201 3.57 -9.70 4.87
C LEU A 201 3.79 -9.26 6.34
N LEU A 202 3.08 -8.23 6.78
CA LEU A 202 3.07 -7.80 8.19
C LEU A 202 1.93 -8.50 8.92
N ASP A 203 2.14 -8.86 10.18
CA ASP A 203 1.03 -9.28 11.03
C ASP A 203 0.09 -8.10 11.24
N PHE A 204 -1.13 -8.22 10.72
CA PHE A 204 -2.05 -7.10 10.56
C PHE A 204 -3.34 -7.30 11.34
N HIS A 205 -3.87 -8.52 11.35
CA HIS A 205 -5.08 -8.89 12.08
C HIS A 205 -4.83 -10.04 13.05
N VAL A 206 -5.68 -10.14 14.07
CA VAL A 206 -5.78 -11.34 14.91
C VAL A 206 -7.12 -11.99 14.66
N THR A 207 -7.11 -13.23 14.19
CA THR A 207 -8.29 -14.05 14.00
C THR A 207 -8.14 -15.33 14.81
N ALA A 208 -9.12 -15.61 15.68
CA ALA A 208 -9.11 -16.80 16.53
C ALA A 208 -7.82 -16.99 17.36
N GLY A 209 -7.14 -15.89 17.71
CA GLY A 209 -5.90 -15.90 18.48
C GLY A 209 -4.62 -15.98 17.63
N GLU A 210 -4.74 -16.11 16.30
CA GLU A 210 -3.61 -16.19 15.39
C GLU A 210 -3.45 -14.88 14.62
N SER A 211 -2.20 -14.44 14.47
CA SER A 211 -1.84 -13.30 13.63
C SER A 211 -1.95 -13.69 12.16
N ARG A 212 -2.56 -12.81 11.36
CA ARG A 212 -2.71 -12.99 9.92
C ARG A 212 -2.15 -11.81 9.17
N THR A 213 -1.55 -12.13 8.03
CA THR A 213 -1.03 -11.13 7.10
C THR A 213 -2.14 -10.63 6.16
N PRO A 214 -2.01 -9.42 5.57
CA PRO A 214 -2.96 -8.98 4.58
C PRO A 214 -3.00 -9.88 3.35
N LEU A 215 -1.88 -10.48 2.94
CA LEU A 215 -1.87 -11.47 1.85
C LEU A 215 -2.84 -12.62 2.14
N GLU A 216 -2.74 -13.20 3.33
CA GLU A 216 -3.57 -14.31 3.76
C GLU A 216 -5.05 -13.92 3.80
N GLU A 217 -5.37 -12.77 4.41
CA GLU A 217 -6.74 -12.25 4.46
C GLU A 217 -7.28 -11.94 3.06
N HIS A 218 -6.43 -11.50 2.13
CA HIS A 218 -6.82 -11.29 0.74
C HIS A 218 -7.20 -12.59 0.02
N LEU A 219 -6.49 -13.70 0.28
CA LEU A 219 -6.78 -15.02 -0.26
C LEU A 219 -8.09 -15.57 0.34
N ILE A 220 -8.26 -15.48 1.66
CA ILE A 220 -9.51 -15.89 2.33
C ILE A 220 -10.70 -15.08 1.83
N GLU A 221 -10.57 -13.75 1.74
CA GLU A 221 -11.62 -12.89 1.19
C GLU A 221 -11.95 -13.27 -0.26
N ALA A 222 -10.94 -13.56 -1.09
CA ALA A 222 -11.15 -13.98 -2.47
C ALA A 222 -11.96 -15.29 -2.56
N ALA A 223 -11.56 -16.30 -1.79
CA ALA A 223 -12.25 -17.59 -1.74
C ALA A 223 -13.75 -17.45 -1.44
N ALA A 224 -14.13 -16.48 -0.60
CA ALA A 224 -15.52 -16.23 -0.23
C ALA A 224 -16.42 -15.74 -1.39
N TYR A 225 -15.86 -15.26 -2.50
CA TYR A 225 -16.69 -14.76 -3.60
C TYR A 225 -16.19 -15.04 -5.04
N ILE A 226 -14.96 -15.50 -5.30
CA ILE A 226 -14.49 -15.73 -6.69
C ILE A 226 -14.17 -17.19 -7.06
N GLY A 227 -14.16 -18.13 -6.11
CA GLY A 227 -13.88 -19.54 -6.43
C GLY A 227 -14.83 -20.06 -7.50
N ASP A 228 -14.38 -20.81 -8.49
CA ASP A 228 -15.25 -21.30 -9.58
C ASP A 228 -15.93 -22.64 -9.25
N ALA A 229 -16.65 -23.22 -10.21
CA ALA A 229 -17.35 -24.50 -10.01
C ALA A 229 -16.41 -25.68 -9.72
N THR A 230 -15.11 -25.56 -10.04
CA THR A 230 -14.07 -26.55 -9.74
C THR A 230 -13.39 -26.29 -8.40
N GLY A 231 -13.72 -25.17 -7.74
CA GLY A 231 -13.06 -24.71 -6.53
C GLY A 231 -11.79 -23.89 -6.78
N LEU A 232 -11.48 -23.50 -8.03
CA LEU A 232 -10.28 -22.71 -8.32
C LEU A 232 -10.51 -21.22 -8.09
N CYS A 233 -9.63 -20.58 -7.31
CA CYS A 233 -9.70 -19.18 -6.90
C CYS A 233 -8.51 -18.39 -7.45
N ARG A 234 -8.75 -17.56 -8.48
CA ARG A 234 -7.68 -16.87 -9.24
C ARG A 234 -7.34 -15.52 -8.62
N VAL A 235 -6.12 -15.38 -8.14
CA VAL A 235 -5.61 -14.14 -7.52
C VAL A 235 -4.31 -13.75 -8.20
N HIS A 236 -4.19 -12.49 -8.55
CA HIS A 236 -2.95 -11.92 -9.05
C HIS A 236 -2.44 -10.86 -8.09
N ILE A 237 -1.16 -10.92 -7.76
CA ILE A 237 -0.52 -10.00 -6.82
C ILE A 237 0.68 -9.36 -7.50
N THR A 238 0.77 -8.03 -7.46
CA THR A 238 2.00 -7.34 -7.88
C THR A 238 2.92 -7.14 -6.70
N VAL A 239 4.20 -7.45 -6.88
CA VAL A 239 5.22 -7.38 -5.84
C VAL A 239 6.44 -6.61 -6.35
N SER A 240 7.34 -6.21 -5.44
CA SER A 240 8.66 -5.73 -5.84
C SER A 240 9.59 -6.92 -6.10
N VAL A 241 10.64 -6.71 -6.90
CA VAL A 241 11.68 -7.73 -7.15
C VAL A 241 12.26 -8.24 -5.82
N ASP A 242 12.57 -7.30 -4.92
CA ASP A 242 13.24 -7.58 -3.64
C ASP A 242 12.40 -8.45 -2.69
N HIS A 243 11.09 -8.52 -2.91
CA HIS A 243 10.17 -9.27 -2.05
C HIS A 243 9.52 -10.49 -2.74
N LEU A 244 9.82 -10.76 -4.01
CA LEU A 244 9.18 -11.85 -4.76
C LEU A 244 9.27 -13.20 -4.03
N ALA A 245 10.47 -13.60 -3.60
CA ALA A 245 10.68 -14.86 -2.90
C ALA A 245 9.92 -14.94 -1.55
N GLN A 246 9.79 -13.81 -0.84
CA GLN A 246 9.03 -13.76 0.42
C GLN A 246 7.52 -13.95 0.17
N PHE A 247 7.01 -13.37 -0.92
CA PHE A 247 5.62 -13.55 -1.33
C PHE A 247 5.35 -14.97 -1.83
N GLU A 248 6.27 -15.59 -2.58
CA GLU A 248 6.13 -17.00 -3.00
C GLU A 248 6.02 -17.92 -1.78
N ALA A 249 6.90 -17.76 -0.79
CA ALA A 249 6.85 -18.54 0.44
C ALA A 249 5.52 -18.32 1.21
N ALA A 250 5.10 -17.07 1.37
CA ALA A 250 3.86 -16.73 2.07
C ALA A 250 2.59 -17.25 1.36
N VAL A 251 2.60 -17.28 0.02
CA VAL A 251 1.52 -17.89 -0.77
C VAL A 251 1.44 -19.39 -0.49
N GLU A 252 2.57 -20.09 -0.52
CA GLU A 252 2.58 -21.55 -0.27
C GLU A 252 2.17 -21.90 1.16
N GLU A 253 2.59 -21.12 2.15
CA GLU A 253 2.13 -21.25 3.52
C GLU A 253 0.60 -21.02 3.62
N ALA A 254 0.09 -19.95 3.02
CA ALA A 254 -1.34 -19.67 3.03
C ALA A 254 -2.17 -20.77 2.32
N ARG A 255 -1.63 -21.40 1.27
CA ARG A 255 -2.28 -22.54 0.62
C ARG A 255 -2.42 -23.71 1.60
N GLN A 256 -1.32 -24.09 2.24
CA GLN A 256 -1.28 -25.20 3.19
C GLN A 256 -2.24 -24.98 4.36
N ASN A 257 -2.36 -23.74 4.83
CA ASN A 257 -3.19 -23.41 5.98
C ASN A 257 -4.70 -23.33 5.66
N HIS A 258 -5.07 -23.03 4.41
CA HIS A 258 -6.45 -22.63 4.09
C HIS A 258 -7.15 -23.40 2.98
N GLU A 259 -6.46 -24.02 2.01
CA GLU A 259 -7.12 -24.66 0.87
C GLU A 259 -8.11 -25.77 1.31
N ASP A 260 -7.66 -26.68 2.18
CA ASP A 260 -8.48 -27.77 2.70
C ASP A 260 -9.66 -27.25 3.54
N ARG A 261 -9.40 -26.27 4.42
CA ARG A 261 -10.42 -25.67 5.29
C ARG A 261 -11.52 -24.97 4.48
N LEU A 262 -11.14 -24.30 3.40
CA LEU A 262 -12.03 -23.51 2.56
C LEU A 262 -12.65 -24.33 1.41
N GLY A 263 -12.15 -25.54 1.14
CA GLY A 263 -12.61 -26.38 0.04
C GLY A 263 -12.34 -25.77 -1.34
N ILE A 264 -11.21 -25.06 -1.48
CA ILE A 264 -10.81 -24.35 -2.69
C ILE A 264 -9.33 -24.58 -2.97
N ARG A 265 -8.92 -24.34 -4.21
CA ARG A 265 -7.51 -24.25 -4.61
C ARG A 265 -7.21 -22.83 -5.05
N PHE A 266 -6.16 -22.23 -4.52
CA PHE A 266 -5.72 -20.93 -5.00
C PHE A 266 -4.96 -21.07 -6.33
N GLU A 267 -5.15 -20.14 -7.25
CA GLU A 267 -4.28 -19.97 -8.42
C GLU A 267 -3.71 -18.57 -8.29
N VAL A 268 -2.60 -18.49 -7.55
CA VAL A 268 -1.91 -17.22 -7.31
C VAL A 268 -0.84 -17.02 -8.37
N SER A 269 -0.93 -15.91 -9.08
CA SER A 269 0.14 -15.44 -9.98
C SER A 269 0.78 -14.19 -9.40
N LEU A 270 2.11 -14.12 -9.48
CA LEU A 270 2.90 -12.97 -9.03
C LEU A 270 3.50 -12.29 -10.25
N SER A 271 3.43 -10.96 -10.27
CA SER A 271 4.19 -10.16 -11.22
C SER A 271 5.00 -9.10 -10.51
N VAL A 272 6.13 -8.77 -11.10
CA VAL A 272 6.93 -7.63 -10.65
C VAL A 272 6.41 -6.38 -11.33
N GLN A 273 6.23 -5.31 -10.56
CA GLN A 273 5.94 -4.01 -11.15
C GLN A 273 7.09 -3.56 -12.06
N ALA A 274 6.81 -3.31 -13.34
CA ALA A 274 7.83 -2.94 -14.31
C ALA A 274 8.48 -1.60 -13.95
N THR A 275 9.81 -1.60 -13.80
CA THR A 275 10.62 -0.38 -13.57
C THR A 275 10.52 0.62 -14.71
N SER A 276 10.04 0.20 -15.88
CA SER A 276 9.80 1.06 -17.04
C SER A 276 8.70 2.10 -16.78
N SER A 277 7.86 1.87 -15.77
CA SER A 277 6.85 2.82 -15.34
C SER A 277 7.39 3.88 -14.38
N ASP A 278 8.61 3.72 -13.85
CA ASP A 278 9.14 4.63 -12.84
C ASP A 278 9.25 6.07 -13.36
N THR A 279 8.88 7.00 -12.48
CA THR A 279 8.96 8.44 -12.76
C THR A 279 10.30 8.98 -12.26
N VAL A 280 11.05 9.68 -13.11
CA VAL A 280 12.25 10.41 -12.71
C VAL A 280 11.89 11.45 -11.64
N ALA A 281 12.64 11.50 -10.54
CA ALA A 281 12.52 12.56 -9.56
C ALA A 281 13.20 13.83 -10.10
N ALA A 282 12.65 15.00 -9.81
CA ALA A 282 13.20 16.28 -10.22
C ALA A 282 13.36 17.22 -9.02
N ASP A 283 14.39 18.07 -9.07
CA ASP A 283 14.58 19.19 -8.17
C ASP A 283 13.60 20.33 -8.47
N LEU A 284 13.56 21.33 -7.59
CA LEU A 284 12.66 22.49 -7.72
C LEU A 284 12.88 23.30 -9.01
N ASP A 285 14.06 23.21 -9.62
CA ASP A 285 14.36 23.84 -10.91
C ASP A 285 14.07 22.92 -12.11
N ASN A 286 13.34 21.83 -11.89
CA ASN A 286 12.97 20.80 -12.85
C ASN A 286 14.17 20.07 -13.50
N THR A 287 15.30 20.00 -12.81
CA THR A 287 16.43 19.16 -13.21
C THR A 287 16.32 17.77 -12.58
N PRO A 288 16.77 16.68 -13.25
CA PRO A 288 16.70 15.34 -12.66
C PRO A 288 17.50 15.24 -11.36
N LEU A 289 16.82 14.81 -10.30
CA LEU A 289 17.41 14.59 -8.98
C LEU A 289 18.43 13.45 -9.06
N ARG A 290 19.56 13.63 -8.38
CA ARG A 290 20.63 12.63 -8.29
C ARG A 290 20.94 12.25 -6.85
N ASP A 291 21.35 11.01 -6.66
CA ASP A 291 21.86 10.54 -5.37
C ASP A 291 23.32 10.97 -5.14
N ALA A 292 23.87 10.62 -3.97
CA ALA A 292 25.26 10.94 -3.61
C ALA A 292 26.30 10.30 -4.55
N GLN A 293 25.92 9.29 -5.34
CA GLN A 293 26.76 8.64 -6.35
C GLN A 293 26.54 9.22 -7.76
N GLY A 294 25.72 10.26 -7.89
CA GLY A 294 25.41 10.92 -9.15
C GLY A 294 24.43 10.15 -10.03
N ARG A 295 23.76 9.10 -9.53
CA ARG A 295 22.76 8.33 -10.28
C ARG A 295 21.42 9.03 -10.24
N LEU A 296 20.64 8.91 -11.31
CA LEU A 296 19.26 9.41 -11.36
C LEU A 296 18.40 8.72 -10.29
N VAL A 297 17.62 9.53 -9.58
CA VAL A 297 16.65 9.04 -8.59
C VAL A 297 15.30 8.84 -9.27
N PHE A 298 14.69 7.68 -9.04
CA PHE A 298 13.37 7.35 -9.57
C PHE A 298 12.38 7.10 -8.43
N ARG A 299 11.11 7.33 -8.71
CA ARG A 299 9.98 6.95 -7.87
C ARG A 299 9.13 5.92 -8.62
N PRO A 300 8.66 4.87 -7.95
CA PRO A 300 7.75 3.90 -8.58
C PRO A 300 6.58 4.59 -9.27
N GLY A 301 6.39 4.28 -10.55
CA GLY A 301 5.33 4.86 -11.36
C GLY A 301 3.95 4.49 -10.85
N GLY A 302 3.07 5.46 -10.69
CA GLY A 302 1.66 5.22 -10.39
C GLY A 302 0.87 4.85 -11.65
N HIS A 303 0.02 3.82 -11.54
CA HIS A 303 -1.03 3.40 -12.48
C HIS A 303 -0.61 2.79 -13.83
N GLY A 304 0.54 3.15 -14.42
CA GLY A 304 0.97 2.61 -15.72
C GLY A 304 1.12 1.07 -15.72
N ALA A 305 1.72 0.54 -14.66
CA ALA A 305 1.87 -0.92 -14.47
C ALA A 305 0.55 -1.64 -14.15
N LEU A 306 -0.52 -0.92 -13.76
CA LEU A 306 -1.81 -1.56 -13.46
C LEU A 306 -2.48 -2.04 -14.74
N LEU A 307 -2.55 -1.19 -15.77
CA LEU A 307 -3.26 -1.51 -17.02
C LEU A 307 -2.61 -2.67 -17.76
N ASP A 308 -1.28 -2.69 -17.86
CA ASP A 308 -0.55 -3.79 -18.50
C ASP A 308 -0.77 -5.10 -17.75
N ASN A 309 -0.71 -5.07 -16.41
CA ASN A 309 -0.98 -6.25 -15.61
C ASN A 309 -2.44 -6.71 -15.74
N LEU A 310 -3.40 -5.79 -15.73
CA LEU A 310 -4.83 -6.11 -15.94
C LEU A 310 -5.08 -6.70 -17.33
N ASN A 311 -4.45 -6.18 -18.38
CA ASN A 311 -4.56 -6.72 -19.74
C ASN A 311 -3.99 -8.14 -19.86
N ASN A 312 -3.01 -8.47 -19.02
CA ASN A 312 -2.46 -9.82 -18.94
C ASN A 312 -3.32 -10.77 -18.08
N LEU A 313 -4.32 -10.25 -17.34
CA LEU A 313 -5.30 -11.10 -16.68
C LEU A 313 -6.35 -11.54 -17.69
N ASN A 314 -6.42 -12.85 -17.93
CA ASN A 314 -7.46 -13.45 -18.77
C ASN A 314 -8.80 -13.59 -18.02
N GLY A 315 -9.26 -12.52 -17.36
CA GLY A 315 -10.52 -12.49 -16.59
C GLY A 315 -11.47 -11.41 -17.08
N ASP A 316 -12.77 -11.71 -17.10
CA ASP A 316 -13.79 -10.75 -17.55
C ASP A 316 -14.24 -9.80 -16.44
N VAL A 317 -14.19 -10.27 -15.18
CA VAL A 317 -14.51 -9.48 -13.99
C VAL A 317 -13.35 -9.55 -13.02
N VAL A 318 -12.65 -8.42 -12.84
CA VAL A 318 -11.49 -8.32 -11.97
C VAL A 318 -11.76 -7.38 -10.80
N PHE A 319 -11.66 -7.90 -9.59
CA PHE A 319 -11.77 -7.10 -8.37
C PHE A 319 -10.40 -6.56 -7.97
N VAL A 320 -10.21 -5.25 -8.09
CA VAL A 320 -8.98 -4.57 -7.70
C VAL A 320 -9.11 -4.07 -6.25
N LYS A 321 -8.16 -4.44 -5.38
CA LYS A 321 -8.14 -3.97 -3.98
C LYS A 321 -6.70 -3.85 -3.46
N ASN A 322 -6.35 -2.70 -2.90
CA ASN A 322 -5.03 -2.48 -2.28
C ASN A 322 -4.77 -3.51 -1.17
N VAL A 323 -3.51 -3.93 -1.03
CA VAL A 323 -3.11 -4.98 -0.08
C VAL A 323 -3.43 -4.66 1.38
N ASP A 324 -3.42 -3.38 1.77
CA ASP A 324 -3.72 -2.92 3.14
C ASP A 324 -5.21 -2.62 3.35
N ASN A 325 -6.03 -2.74 2.31
CA ASN A 325 -7.48 -2.60 2.42
C ASN A 325 -8.10 -4.00 2.43
N VAL A 326 -7.99 -4.69 3.56
CA VAL A 326 -8.66 -5.97 3.79
C VAL A 326 -9.20 -5.98 5.21
N ALA A 327 -10.33 -6.67 5.41
CA ALA A 327 -10.92 -6.85 6.73
C ALA A 327 -10.64 -8.27 7.21
N PRO A 328 -10.62 -8.51 8.53
CA PRO A 328 -10.61 -9.87 9.07
C PRO A 328 -11.77 -10.70 8.54
N GLU A 329 -11.56 -12.00 8.35
CA GLU A 329 -12.54 -12.98 7.85
C GLU A 329 -13.96 -12.80 8.43
N GLN A 330 -14.09 -12.54 9.73
CA GLN A 330 -15.38 -12.40 10.42
C GLN A 330 -16.18 -11.15 10.01
N LEU A 331 -15.51 -10.14 9.45
CA LEU A 331 -16.11 -8.89 9.00
C LEU A 331 -16.34 -8.86 7.48
N ASN A 332 -16.05 -9.95 6.76
CA ASN A 332 -16.16 -9.98 5.30
C ASN A 332 -17.59 -10.01 4.75
N GLY A 333 -18.61 -10.28 5.58
CA GLY A 333 -20.01 -10.44 5.14
C GLY A 333 -20.51 -9.32 4.21
N PRO A 334 -20.47 -8.04 4.63
CA PRO A 334 -20.87 -6.92 3.77
C PRO A 334 -20.01 -6.78 2.51
N THR A 335 -18.69 -6.98 2.62
CA THR A 335 -17.77 -6.92 1.47
C THR A 335 -18.13 -7.97 0.43
N VAL A 336 -18.35 -9.22 0.85
CA VAL A 336 -18.73 -10.33 -0.03
C VAL A 336 -20.07 -10.04 -0.69
N GLN A 337 -21.08 -9.63 0.08
CA GLN A 337 -22.39 -9.29 -0.45
C GLN A 337 -22.31 -8.24 -1.56
N TRP A 338 -21.67 -7.10 -1.27
CA TRP A 338 -21.61 -6.00 -2.24
C TRP A 338 -20.69 -6.30 -3.42
N LYS A 339 -19.64 -7.09 -3.25
CA LYS A 339 -18.82 -7.55 -4.39
C LYS A 339 -19.62 -8.44 -5.35
N ARG A 340 -20.47 -9.33 -4.83
CA ARG A 340 -21.36 -10.15 -5.66
C ARG A 340 -22.39 -9.31 -6.41
N VAL A 341 -22.92 -8.27 -5.78
CA VAL A 341 -23.88 -7.36 -6.42
C VAL A 341 -23.21 -6.45 -7.46
N LEU A 342 -21.99 -5.99 -7.23
CA LEU A 342 -21.28 -5.09 -8.15
C LEU A 342 -20.57 -5.84 -9.29
N GLY A 343 -20.30 -7.14 -9.12
CA GLY A 343 -19.58 -7.97 -10.09
C GLY A 343 -20.39 -8.41 -11.32
N GLY A 344 -21.68 -8.10 -11.37
CA GLY A 344 -22.60 -8.43 -12.47
C GLY A 344 -24.03 -8.29 -12.01
#